data_AF-A0A848VQ08-F1
#
_entry.id   AF-A0A848VQ08-F1
#
_cell.length_a   1.000
_cell.length_b   1.000
_cell.length_c   1.000
_cell.angle_alpha   90.00
_cell.angle_beta   90.00
_cell.angle_gamma   90.00
#
_symmetry.space_group_name_H-M   'P 1'
#
loop_
_entity.id
_entity.type
_entity.pdbx_description
1 polymer ?
#
loop_
_entity_poly.entity_id
_entity_poly.type
_entity_poly.pdbx_seq_one_letter_code
_entity_poly.pdbx_strand_id
1 'polypeptide(L)'
;LLRDALTYIATDDEMDRLRAATTPLAQKEAFDAFWGRNIADPNTAARTLERYFTRVEEANGTFSDFKEGWKTDRGMVYIVMGPPLYQEDSIEELRWFYSYDERNAGRYFVFDRVQGYPDELDMPHYVLKRSMEQEREWRLAVTRWRNGRAR
;
A
#
# COMPACT_ATOMS: atom_id res chain seq x y z
N LEU A 1 6.77 -3.37 13.40
CA LEU A 1 6.55 -4.29 12.26
C LEU A 1 5.17 -4.04 11.64
N LEU A 2 4.04 -4.52 12.20
CA LEU A 2 2.72 -4.26 11.58
C LEU A 2 2.32 -2.77 11.56
N ARG A 3 2.54 -2.03 12.65
CA ARG A 3 2.22 -0.59 12.71
C ARG A 3 2.98 0.28 11.71
N ASP A 4 4.17 -0.16 11.28
CA ASP A 4 5.00 0.62 10.34
C ASP A 4 4.41 0.60 8.94
N ALA A 5 3.67 -0.44 8.58
CA ALA A 5 2.94 -0.51 7.32
C ALA A 5 1.84 0.56 7.21
N LEU A 6 1.40 1.18 8.32
CA LEU A 6 0.45 2.31 8.29
C LEU A 6 1.05 3.56 7.64
N THR A 7 2.36 3.62 7.40
CA THR A 7 3.05 4.75 6.78
C THR A 7 2.48 5.19 5.43
N TYR A 8 1.73 4.33 4.73
CA TYR A 8 1.12 4.66 3.45
C TYR A 8 -0.18 5.44 3.57
N ILE A 9 -0.83 5.41 4.74
CA ILE A 9 -2.12 6.07 4.98
C ILE A 9 -2.11 7.04 6.17
N ALA A 10 -1.09 6.94 7.03
CA ALA A 10 -0.87 7.80 8.18
C ALA A 10 -0.10 9.07 7.80
N THR A 11 -0.33 10.15 8.53
CA THR A 11 0.54 11.32 8.50
C THR A 11 1.81 11.09 9.32
N ASP A 12 2.82 11.94 9.14
CA ASP A 12 4.07 11.87 9.92
C ASP A 12 3.79 11.96 11.44
N ASP A 13 2.96 12.91 11.87
CA ASP A 13 2.54 13.05 13.28
C ASP A 13 1.80 11.81 13.82
N GLU A 14 1.01 11.14 12.99
CA GLU A 14 0.33 9.89 13.37
C GLU A 14 1.35 8.75 13.51
N MET A 15 2.29 8.64 12.58
CA MET A 15 3.37 7.65 12.63
C MET A 15 4.28 7.84 13.84
N ASP A 16 4.63 9.08 14.18
CA ASP A 16 5.44 9.38 15.36
C ASP A 16 4.73 8.98 16.65
N ARG A 17 3.43 9.27 16.76
CA ARG A 17 2.62 8.80 17.90
C ARG A 17 2.54 7.28 17.98
N LEU A 18 2.36 6.60 16.86
CA LEU A 18 2.35 5.14 16.79
C LEU A 18 3.69 4.52 17.23
N ARG A 19 4.81 5.16 16.87
CA ARG A 19 6.17 4.71 17.22
C ARG A 19 6.57 5.02 18.66
N ALA A 20 6.12 6.15 19.19
CA ALA A 20 6.36 6.57 20.58
C ALA A 20 5.73 5.62 21.61
N ALA A 21 4.68 4.87 21.23
CA ALA A 21 4.10 3.84 22.08
C ALA A 21 5.05 2.63 22.24
N THR A 22 5.60 2.43 23.43
CA THR A 22 6.59 1.37 23.71
C THR A 22 6.02 0.16 24.45
N THR A 23 4.98 0.34 25.27
CA THR A 23 4.34 -0.75 26.00
C THR A 23 3.23 -1.41 25.17
N PRO A 24 2.92 -2.71 25.38
CA PRO A 24 1.84 -3.38 24.65
C PRO A 24 0.48 -2.69 24.77
N LEU A 25 0.15 -2.17 25.97
CA LEU A 25 -1.09 -1.43 26.20
C LEU A 25 -1.11 -0.12 25.40
N ALA A 26 -0.05 0.69 25.50
CA ALA A 26 0.03 1.96 24.77
C ALA A 26 0.03 1.75 23.24
N GLN A 27 0.64 0.66 22.76
CA GLN A 27 0.62 0.31 21.34
C GLN A 27 -0.79 0.00 20.86
N LYS A 28 -1.53 -0.80 21.63
CA LYS A 28 -2.94 -1.08 21.34
C LYS A 28 -3.77 0.20 21.33
N GLU A 29 -3.62 1.05 22.35
CA GLU A 29 -4.36 2.31 22.44
C GLU A 29 -4.06 3.27 21.28
N ALA A 30 -2.78 3.43 20.92
CA ALA A 30 -2.38 4.28 19.79
C ALA A 30 -2.94 3.75 18.46
N PHE A 31 -2.95 2.43 18.29
CA PHE A 31 -3.48 1.76 17.11
C PHE A 31 -5.01 1.87 17.00
N ASP A 32 -5.74 1.61 18.09
CA ASP A 32 -7.19 1.78 18.16
C ASP A 32 -7.57 3.25 17.91
N ALA A 33 -6.81 4.19 18.48
CA ALA A 33 -7.03 5.62 18.28
C ALA A 33 -6.80 6.05 16.82
N PHE A 34 -5.82 5.46 16.12
CA PHE A 34 -5.57 5.76 14.71
C PHE A 34 -6.80 5.44 13.84
N TRP A 35 -7.36 4.23 14.00
CA TRP A 35 -8.52 3.79 13.22
C TRP A 35 -9.84 4.45 13.68
N GLY A 36 -10.03 4.61 14.99
CA GLY A 36 -11.25 5.19 15.56
C GLY A 36 -11.38 6.71 15.39
N ARG A 37 -10.28 7.45 15.25
CA ARG A 37 -10.33 8.92 15.02
C ARG A 37 -10.85 9.29 13.64
N ASN A 38 -10.52 8.50 12.63
CA ASN A 38 -10.87 8.81 11.24
C ASN A 38 -12.21 8.14 10.82
N ILE A 39 -12.60 7.06 11.48
CA ILE A 39 -13.80 6.27 11.14
C ILE A 39 -14.71 6.16 12.37
N ALA A 40 -15.81 6.91 12.38
CA ALA A 40 -16.70 7.00 13.54
C ALA A 40 -17.50 5.71 13.82
N ASP A 41 -17.87 4.94 12.78
CA ASP A 41 -18.57 3.66 12.94
C ASP A 41 -17.58 2.54 13.29
N PRO A 42 -17.66 1.94 14.49
CA PRO A 42 -16.70 0.92 14.94
C PRO A 42 -16.65 -0.31 14.03
N ASN A 43 -17.79 -0.71 13.46
CA ASN A 43 -17.86 -1.85 12.55
C ASN A 43 -17.12 -1.57 11.23
N THR A 44 -17.26 -0.37 10.69
CA THR A 44 -16.52 0.07 9.51
C THR A 44 -15.03 0.21 9.79
N ALA A 45 -14.66 0.73 10.97
CA ALA A 45 -13.26 0.82 11.39
C ALA A 45 -12.60 -0.58 11.45
N ALA A 46 -13.27 -1.54 12.10
CA ALA A 46 -12.79 -2.92 12.21
C ALA A 46 -12.62 -3.59 10.84
N ARG A 47 -13.61 -3.50 9.95
CA ARG A 47 -13.52 -4.06 8.58
C ARG A 47 -12.41 -3.40 7.75
N THR A 48 -12.18 -2.09 7.95
CA THR A 48 -11.14 -1.35 7.23
C THR A 48 -9.75 -1.76 7.70
N LEU A 49 -9.56 -1.88 9.02
CA LEU A 49 -8.36 -2.41 9.63
C LEU A 49 -8.05 -3.82 9.11
N GLU A 50 -9.03 -4.73 9.17
CA GLU A 50 -8.87 -6.11 8.68
C GLU A 50 -8.41 -6.12 7.22
N ARG A 51 -9.13 -5.41 6.34
CA ARG A 51 -8.77 -5.30 4.92
C ARG A 51 -7.35 -4.75 4.70
N TYR A 52 -6.95 -3.74 5.46
CA TYR A 52 -5.62 -3.15 5.33
C TYR A 52 -4.54 -4.18 5.62
N PHE A 53 -4.69 -4.89 6.73
CA PHE A 53 -3.68 -5.87 7.15
C PHE A 53 -3.70 -7.15 6.32
N THR A 54 -4.86 -7.57 5.81
CA THR A 54 -4.92 -8.61 4.78
C THR A 54 -4.08 -8.23 3.56
N ARG A 55 -4.16 -6.99 3.08
CA ARG A 55 -3.32 -6.54 1.95
C ARG A 55 -1.84 -6.47 2.28
N VAL A 56 -1.48 -6.14 3.51
CA VAL A 56 -0.08 -6.16 3.97
C VAL A 56 0.46 -7.59 3.95
N GLU A 57 -0.34 -8.56 4.42
CA GLU A 57 0.01 -9.98 4.39
C GLU A 57 0.13 -10.51 2.95
N GLU A 58 -0.85 -10.23 2.09
CA GLU A 58 -0.80 -10.56 0.66
C GLU A 58 0.43 -9.95 -0.01
N ALA A 59 0.71 -8.66 0.24
CA ALA A 59 1.87 -7.99 -0.32
C ALA A 59 3.18 -8.67 0.12
N ASN A 60 3.28 -9.11 1.37
CA ASN A 60 4.43 -9.88 1.83
C ASN A 60 4.53 -11.25 1.16
N GLY A 61 3.41 -11.94 0.95
CA GLY A 61 3.40 -13.24 0.27
C GLY A 61 3.77 -13.14 -1.21
N THR A 62 3.42 -12.04 -1.88
CA THR A 62 3.60 -11.91 -3.34
C THR A 62 4.81 -11.10 -3.76
N PHE A 63 5.23 -10.10 -2.98
CA PHE A 63 6.23 -9.12 -3.41
C PHE A 63 7.50 -9.10 -2.55
N SER A 64 7.66 -9.99 -1.58
CA SER A 64 8.91 -10.03 -0.79
C SER A 64 10.09 -10.43 -1.67
N ASP A 65 11.21 -9.73 -1.48
CA ASP A 65 12.49 -10.01 -2.10
C ASP A 65 13.59 -9.98 -1.01
N PHE A 66 14.61 -9.14 -1.15
CA PHE A 66 15.58 -8.83 -0.10
C PHE A 66 14.98 -8.01 1.06
N LYS A 67 13.76 -7.48 0.90
CA LYS A 67 12.97 -6.82 1.95
C LYS A 67 11.54 -7.36 1.99
N GLU A 68 10.83 -7.10 3.08
CA GLU A 68 9.42 -7.49 3.18
C GLU A 68 8.60 -6.86 2.05
N GLY A 69 7.68 -7.64 1.46
CA GLY A 69 6.92 -7.25 0.29
C GLY A 69 6.13 -5.96 0.48
N TRP A 70 5.62 -5.69 1.68
CA TRP A 70 4.95 -4.42 2.01
C TRP A 70 5.85 -3.20 1.78
N LYS A 71 7.18 -3.34 1.91
CA LYS A 71 8.18 -2.28 1.69
C LYS A 71 8.62 -2.14 0.24
N THR A 72 8.17 -3.01 -0.67
CA THR A 72 8.44 -2.87 -2.11
C THR A 72 7.49 -1.88 -2.75
N ASP A 73 7.86 -1.33 -3.90
CA ASP A 73 7.02 -0.38 -4.63
C ASP A 73 5.71 -1.04 -5.11
N ARG A 74 5.78 -2.31 -5.53
CA ARG A 74 4.59 -3.10 -5.89
C ARG A 74 3.71 -3.35 -4.67
N GLY A 75 4.28 -3.74 -3.54
CA GLY A 75 3.52 -3.95 -2.30
C GLY A 75 2.88 -2.67 -1.77
N MET A 76 3.59 -1.55 -1.84
CA MET A 76 3.07 -0.22 -1.51
C MET A 76 1.83 0.12 -2.36
N VAL A 77 1.92 -0.01 -3.69
CA VAL A 77 0.79 0.24 -4.59
C VAL A 77 -0.35 -0.75 -4.33
N TYR A 78 -0.03 -2.03 -4.13
CA TYR A 78 -1.02 -3.07 -3.86
C TYR A 78 -1.81 -2.81 -2.57
N ILE A 79 -1.14 -2.41 -1.49
CA ILE A 79 -1.80 -2.11 -0.22
C ILE A 79 -2.81 -0.97 -0.40
N VAL A 80 -2.36 0.13 -1.01
CA VAL A 80 -3.18 1.34 -1.12
C VAL A 80 -4.26 1.21 -2.19
N MET A 81 -3.91 0.74 -3.38
CA MET A 81 -4.80 0.69 -4.54
C MET A 81 -5.59 -0.61 -4.62
N GLY A 82 -5.08 -1.70 -4.04
CA GLY A 82 -5.61 -3.05 -4.18
C GLY A 82 -5.01 -3.80 -5.38
N PRO A 83 -5.49 -5.02 -5.66
CA PRO A 83 -5.09 -5.75 -6.85
C PRO A 83 -5.47 -4.97 -8.12
N PRO A 84 -4.62 -4.95 -9.16
CA PRO A 84 -4.98 -4.37 -10.44
C PRO A 84 -6.11 -5.17 -11.10
N LEU A 85 -6.90 -4.51 -11.95
CA LEU A 85 -7.92 -5.18 -12.78
C LEU A 85 -7.27 -6.08 -13.83
N TYR A 86 -6.16 -5.62 -14.42
CA TYR A 86 -5.30 -6.38 -15.31
C TYR A 86 -3.89 -5.78 -15.29
N GLN A 87 -2.93 -6.54 -15.80
CA GLN A 87 -1.54 -6.10 -15.90
C GLN A 87 -0.98 -6.40 -17.29
N GLU A 88 -0.02 -5.58 -17.71
CA GLU A 88 0.83 -5.83 -18.88
C GLU A 88 2.27 -5.99 -18.38
N ASP A 89 2.87 -7.14 -18.66
CA ASP A 89 4.27 -7.42 -18.33
C ASP A 89 5.09 -7.46 -19.62
N SER A 90 6.16 -6.67 -19.65
CA SER A 90 7.09 -6.58 -20.76
C SER A 90 8.52 -6.83 -20.25
N ILE A 91 9.48 -6.84 -21.18
CA ILE A 91 10.89 -7.03 -20.85
C ILE A 91 11.43 -5.86 -20.00
N GLU A 92 10.88 -4.65 -20.16
CA GLU A 92 11.37 -3.43 -19.51
C GLU A 92 10.52 -2.98 -18.34
N GLU A 93 9.20 -3.16 -18.41
CA GLU A 93 8.27 -2.62 -17.44
C GLU A 93 7.07 -3.52 -17.18
N LEU A 94 6.53 -3.39 -15.97
CA LEU A 94 5.24 -3.94 -15.54
C LEU A 94 4.25 -2.78 -15.39
N ARG A 95 3.06 -2.92 -15.98
CA ARG A 95 1.99 -1.93 -15.84
C ARG A 95 0.77 -2.54 -15.16
N TRP A 96 0.23 -1.85 -14.18
CA TRP A 96 -0.94 -2.25 -13.41
C TRP A 96 -2.10 -1.31 -13.67
N PHE A 97 -3.21 -1.83 -14.20
CA PHE A 97 -4.35 -1.03 -14.61
C PHE A 97 -5.51 -1.17 -13.63
N TYR A 98 -6.13 -0.06 -13.28
CA TYR A 98 -7.29 0.06 -12.39
C TYR A 98 -8.54 0.57 -13.12
N SER A 99 -8.51 0.55 -14.46
CA SER A 99 -9.63 0.91 -15.34
C SER A 99 -9.49 0.30 -16.72
N TYR A 100 -10.62 -0.02 -17.34
CA TYR A 100 -10.70 -0.43 -18.75
C TYR A 100 -10.80 0.77 -19.71
N ASP A 101 -10.87 1.99 -19.18
CA ASP A 101 -10.99 3.22 -19.97
C ASP A 101 -9.61 3.79 -20.30
N GLU A 102 -9.14 3.57 -21.53
CA GLU A 102 -7.87 4.07 -22.06
C GLU A 102 -7.81 5.61 -22.12
N ARG A 103 -8.96 6.30 -22.07
CA ARG A 103 -9.01 7.77 -22.03
C ARG A 103 -8.68 8.34 -20.65
N ASN A 104 -8.54 7.46 -19.65
CA ASN A 104 -8.27 7.81 -18.26
C ASN A 104 -6.83 7.41 -17.90
N ALA A 105 -5.86 8.13 -18.48
CA ALA A 105 -4.43 7.84 -18.42
C ALA A 105 -3.87 7.68 -16.98
N GLY A 106 -4.58 8.17 -15.96
CA GLY A 106 -4.12 8.18 -14.57
C GLY A 106 -4.37 6.92 -13.79
N ARG A 107 -5.09 5.96 -14.38
CA ARG A 107 -5.54 4.77 -13.67
C ARG A 107 -4.61 3.58 -13.85
N TYR A 108 -3.35 3.82 -14.20
CA TYR A 108 -2.33 2.79 -14.17
C TYR A 108 -1.06 3.23 -13.45
N PHE A 109 -0.34 2.25 -12.91
CA PHE A 109 0.98 2.40 -12.31
C PHE A 109 1.99 1.65 -13.17
N VAL A 110 3.16 2.27 -13.36
CA VAL A 110 4.26 1.69 -14.15
C VAL A 110 5.40 1.38 -13.22
N PHE A 111 5.95 0.18 -13.34
CA PHE A 111 7.12 -0.23 -12.61
C PHE A 111 8.24 -0.63 -13.58
N ASP A 112 9.36 0.08 -13.51
CA ASP A 112 10.55 -0.25 -14.29
C ASP A 112 11.20 -1.51 -13.70
N ARG A 113 11.51 -2.48 -14.56
CA ARG A 113 12.25 -3.70 -14.19
C ARG A 113 13.72 -3.36 -14.02
N VAL A 114 14.28 -3.64 -12.84
CA VAL A 114 15.69 -3.36 -12.57
C VAL A 114 16.56 -4.45 -13.19
N GLN A 115 17.36 -4.07 -14.17
CA GLN A 115 18.31 -4.95 -14.85
C GLN A 115 19.56 -5.20 -14.01
N GLY A 116 20.17 -6.38 -14.17
CA GLY A 116 21.41 -6.76 -13.44
C GLY A 116 21.19 -7.04 -11.95
N TYR A 117 19.94 -7.22 -11.54
CA TYR A 117 19.59 -7.71 -10.21
C TYR A 117 20.05 -9.18 -10.10
N PRO A 118 20.68 -9.61 -8.98
CA PRO A 118 21.23 -10.97 -8.88
C PRO A 118 20.14 -12.02 -9.16
N ASP A 119 20.38 -12.87 -10.16
CA ASP A 119 19.47 -13.96 -10.54
C ASP A 119 19.18 -14.91 -9.35
N GLU A 120 20.04 -14.89 -8.32
CA GLU A 120 19.97 -15.71 -7.11
C GLU A 120 18.73 -15.47 -6.23
N LEU A 121 18.00 -14.36 -6.44
CA LEU A 121 16.78 -14.05 -5.67
C LEU A 121 15.48 -14.51 -6.34
N ASP A 122 15.55 -15.14 -7.52
CA ASP A 122 14.44 -15.74 -8.28
C ASP A 122 13.21 -14.83 -8.52
N MET A 123 13.33 -13.54 -8.19
CA MET A 123 12.25 -12.56 -8.16
C MET A 123 12.72 -11.25 -8.82
N PRO A 124 12.08 -10.83 -9.92
CA PRO A 124 12.41 -9.54 -10.55
C PRO A 124 12.12 -8.38 -9.59
N HIS A 125 13.11 -7.48 -9.46
CA HIS A 125 12.97 -6.25 -8.71
C HIS A 125 12.39 -5.13 -9.59
N TYR A 126 11.45 -4.37 -9.04
CA TYR A 126 10.68 -3.36 -9.74
C TYR A 126 10.63 -2.06 -8.96
N VAL A 127 10.76 -0.94 -9.67
CA VAL A 127 10.73 0.42 -9.10
C VAL A 127 9.58 1.22 -9.72
N LEU A 128 8.76 1.87 -8.90
CA LEU A 128 7.63 2.67 -9.34
C LEU A 128 8.10 3.94 -10.05
N LYS A 129 7.66 4.10 -11.30
CA LYS A 129 7.84 5.32 -12.07
C LYS A 129 6.78 6.35 -11.69
N ARG A 130 7.15 7.27 -10.79
CA ARG A 130 6.26 8.29 -10.22
C ARG A 130 5.80 9.32 -11.27
N SER A 131 4.52 9.65 -11.25
CA SER A 131 3.93 10.74 -12.05
C SER A 131 2.90 11.54 -11.25
N MET A 132 2.63 12.77 -11.69
CA MET A 132 1.60 13.65 -11.08
C MET A 132 0.20 13.02 -11.15
N GLU A 133 -0.08 12.23 -12.19
CA GLU A 133 -1.40 11.62 -12.38
C GLU A 133 -1.63 10.47 -11.39
N GLN A 134 -0.61 9.63 -11.20
CA GLN A 134 -0.61 8.57 -10.19
C GLN A 134 -0.71 9.14 -8.77
N GLU A 135 -0.05 10.26 -8.49
CA GLU A 135 -0.14 10.92 -7.19
C GLU A 135 -1.57 11.32 -6.84
N ARG A 136 -2.34 11.80 -7.83
CA ARG A 136 -3.75 12.16 -7.62
C ARG A 136 -4.59 10.93 -7.27
N GLU A 137 -4.45 9.84 -8.01
CA GLU A 137 -5.19 8.59 -7.72
C GLU A 137 -4.77 7.97 -6.38
N TRP A 138 -3.47 8.03 -6.05
CA TRP A 138 -2.95 7.63 -4.75
C TRP A 138 -3.59 8.42 -3.60
N ARG A 139 -3.61 9.76 -3.68
CA ARG A 139 -4.23 10.62 -2.65
C ARG A 139 -5.72 10.31 -2.46
N LEU A 140 -6.44 10.01 -3.54
CA LEU A 140 -7.84 9.59 -3.47
C LEU A 140 -7.99 8.23 -2.78
N ALA A 141 -7.11 7.27 -3.07
CA ALA A 141 -7.12 5.96 -2.41
C ALA A 141 -6.79 6.07 -0.91
N VAL A 142 -5.76 6.84 -0.53
CA VAL A 142 -5.44 7.14 0.88
C VAL A 142 -6.64 7.78 1.59
N THR A 143 -7.30 8.74 0.95
CA THR A 143 -8.53 9.35 1.50
C THR A 143 -9.62 8.30 1.72
N ARG A 144 -9.80 7.34 0.82
CA ARG A 144 -10.77 6.25 1.00
C ARG A 144 -10.41 5.35 2.18
N TRP A 145 -9.13 5.04 2.39
CA TRP A 145 -8.67 4.32 3.57
C TRP A 145 -9.02 5.04 4.87
N ARG A 146 -8.65 6.33 4.94
CA ARG A 146 -8.91 7.16 6.13
C ARG A 146 -10.40 7.28 6.45
N ASN A 147 -11.27 7.20 5.43
CA ASN A 147 -12.71 7.41 5.61
C ASN A 147 -13.49 6.08 5.70
N GLY A 148 -12.83 4.93 5.75
CA GLY A 148 -13.48 3.61 5.81
C GLY A 148 -14.21 3.21 4.52
N ARG A 149 -13.81 3.78 3.38
CA ARG A 149 -14.41 3.58 2.05
C ARG A 149 -13.48 2.82 1.09
N ALA A 150 -12.33 2.36 1.56
CA ALA A 150 -11.43 1.54 0.75
C ALA A 150 -12.14 0.25 0.33
N ARG A 151 -11.96 -0.13 -0.93
CA ARG A 151 -12.51 -1.33 -1.54
C ARG A 151 -11.36 -2.28 -1.81
#